data_AF-A0A6M2D3H7-F1
#
_entry.id   AF-A0A6M2D3H7-F1
#
_cell.length_a   1.000
_cell.length_b   1.000
_cell.length_c   1.000
_cell.angle_alpha   90.00
_cell.angle_beta   90.00
_cell.angle_gamma   90.00
#
_symmetry.space_group_name_H-M   'P 1'
#
loop_
_entity.id
_entity.type
_entity.pdbx_description
1 polymer ?
#
loop_
_entity_poly.entity_id
_entity_poly.type
_entity_poly.pdbx_seq_one_letter_code
_entity_poly.pdbx_strand_id
1 'polypeptide(L)'
;YFTKGLTGPQLDELLIFVPEKVKVCGFRVIRLVSDNRKVNANAMKLLGDSHLTYRVEHPCDCDRLLFLSFDPCHVLKKMLILFLAHDF
;
A
#
# COMPACT_ATOMS: atom_id res chain seq x y z
N TYR A 1 4.06 -9.47 18.44
CA TYR A 1 3.96 -8.59 17.25
C TYR A 1 2.77 -7.63 17.36
N PHE A 2 2.57 -7.00 18.52
CA PHE A 2 1.34 -6.27 18.85
C PHE A 2 1.66 -4.83 19.31
N THR A 3 0.75 -3.92 18.91
CA THR A 3 0.43 -2.57 19.43
C THR A 3 1.15 -1.29 18.99
N LYS A 4 2.27 -1.30 18.26
CA LYS A 4 2.76 -0.05 17.61
C LYS A 4 2.49 -0.09 16.12
N GLY A 5 1.62 0.80 15.65
CA GLY A 5 1.52 1.09 14.22
C GLY A 5 2.89 1.49 13.70
N LEU A 6 3.30 0.91 12.58
CA LEU A 6 4.55 1.27 11.93
C LEU A 6 4.54 2.77 11.61
N THR A 7 5.66 3.44 11.88
CA THR A 7 5.85 4.80 11.36
C THR A 7 5.97 4.75 9.84
N GLY A 8 5.74 5.87 9.15
CA GLY A 8 5.87 5.95 7.69
C GLY A 8 7.19 5.37 7.15
N PRO A 9 8.36 5.75 7.72
CA PRO A 9 9.65 5.18 7.31
C PRO A 9 9.80 3.69 7.58
N GLN A 10 9.33 3.21 8.73
CA GLN A 10 9.37 1.77 9.05
C GLN A 10 8.51 0.95 8.09
N LEU A 11 7.39 1.53 7.65
CA LEU A 11 6.54 0.89 6.66
C LEU A 11 7.22 0.86 5.28
N ASP A 12 7.87 1.94 4.88
CA ASP A 12 8.61 2.04 3.62
C ASP A 12 9.73 0.99 3.49
N GLU A 13 10.55 0.84 4.53
CA GLU A 13 11.57 -0.21 4.59
C GLU A 13 10.95 -1.62 4.45
N LEU A 14 9.80 -1.83 5.09
CA LEU A 14 9.12 -3.12 5.07
C LEU A 14 8.54 -3.44 3.68
N LEU A 15 8.08 -2.42 2.95
CA LEU A 15 7.58 -2.53 1.58
C LEU A 15 8.66 -2.94 0.58
N ILE A 16 9.94 -2.77 0.92
CA ILE A 16 11.08 -3.23 0.11
C ILE A 16 11.58 -4.58 0.62
N PHE A 17 11.78 -4.70 1.92
CA PHE A 17 12.35 -5.91 2.55
C PHE A 17 11.46 -7.15 2.34
N VAL A 18 10.15 -7.03 2.48
CA VAL A 18 9.25 -8.18 2.37
C VAL A 18 9.24 -8.75 0.94
N PRO A 19 9.04 -7.95 -0.13
CA PRO A 19 9.16 -8.46 -1.50
C PRO A 19 10.51 -9.12 -1.79
N GLU A 20 11.61 -8.61 -1.25
CA GLU A 20 12.93 -9.20 -1.40
C GLU A 20 13.00 -10.61 -0.79
N LYS A 21 12.53 -10.78 0.46
CA LYS A 21 12.50 -12.09 1.12
C LYS A 21 11.56 -13.08 0.44
N VAL A 22 10.40 -12.59 -0.03
CA VAL A 22 9.45 -13.41 -0.79
C VAL A 22 10.07 -13.88 -2.12
N LYS A 23 10.87 -13.03 -2.79
CA LYS A 23 11.62 -13.39 -3.99
C LYS A 23 12.64 -14.50 -3.74
N VAL A 24 13.37 -14.46 -2.63
CA VAL A 24 14.34 -15.51 -2.25
C VAL A 24 13.66 -16.88 -2.10
N CYS A 25 12.40 -16.91 -1.67
CA CYS A 25 11.59 -18.12 -1.59
C CYS A 25 11.02 -18.58 -2.94
N GLY A 26 11.36 -17.93 -4.05
CA GLY A 26 10.89 -18.27 -5.41
C GLY A 26 9.52 -17.69 -5.77
N PHE A 27 8.93 -16.87 -4.90
CA PHE A 27 7.64 -16.24 -5.16
C PHE A 27 7.79 -14.88 -5.83
N ARG A 28 6.70 -14.44 -6.47
CA ARG A 28 6.65 -13.16 -7.18
C ARG A 28 5.54 -12.30 -6.60
N VAL A 29 5.91 -11.17 -6.02
CA VAL A 29 4.94 -10.14 -5.63
C VAL A 29 4.55 -9.38 -6.90
N ILE A 30 3.25 -9.26 -7.16
CA ILE A 30 2.69 -8.56 -8.32
C ILE A 30 1.90 -7.33 -7.88
N ARG A 31 1.28 -7.38 -6.69
CA ARG A 31 0.40 -6.33 -6.20
C ARG A 31 0.60 -6.10 -4.71
N LEU A 32 0.63 -4.83 -4.33
CA LEU A 32 0.47 -4.37 -2.96
C LEU A 32 -0.97 -3.88 -2.75
N VAL A 33 -1.58 -4.33 -1.66
CA VAL A 33 -2.91 -3.89 -1.23
C VAL A 33 -2.80 -3.35 0.19
N SER A 34 -3.28 -2.13 0.43
CA SER A 34 -3.34 -1.56 1.78
C SER A 34 -4.73 -0.98 2.10
N ASP A 35 -4.98 -0.70 3.38
CA ASP A 35 -6.09 0.19 3.74
C ASP A 35 -5.81 1.64 3.26
N ASN A 36 -6.84 2.48 3.23
CA ASN A 36 -6.73 3.90 2.84
C ASN A 36 -6.47 4.82 4.06
N ARG A 37 -5.52 4.45 4.93
CA ARG A 37 -5.03 5.33 6.01
C ARG A 37 -3.87 6.18 5.50
N LYS A 38 -3.75 7.41 6.02
CA LYS A 38 -2.75 8.40 5.63
C LYS A 38 -1.31 7.86 5.65
N VAL A 39 -0.96 7.05 6.64
CA VAL A 39 0.37 6.44 6.77
C VAL A 39 0.67 5.50 5.60
N ASN A 40 -0.29 4.66 5.22
CA ASN A 40 -0.14 3.69 4.13
C ASN A 40 -0.12 4.39 2.77
N ALA A 41 -0.98 5.40 2.58
CA ALA A 41 -0.97 6.23 1.37
C ALA A 41 0.38 6.96 1.21
N ASN A 42 0.96 7.46 2.31
CA ASN A 42 2.28 8.09 2.28
C ASN A 42 3.39 7.09 1.95
N ALA A 43 3.36 5.88 2.51
CA ALA A 43 4.36 4.85 2.18
C ALA A 43 4.28 4.41 0.71
N MET A 44 3.07 4.22 0.18
CA MET A 44 2.88 3.94 -1.26
C MET A 44 3.32 5.11 -2.16
N LYS A 45 3.18 6.35 -1.69
CA LYS A 45 3.67 7.53 -2.40
C LYS A 45 5.20 7.61 -2.39
N LEU A 46 5.85 7.25 -1.29
CA LEU A 46 7.32 7.17 -1.22
C LEU A 46 7.87 6.10 -2.17
N LEU A 47 7.21 4.94 -2.22
CA LEU A 47 7.53 3.85 -3.15
C LEU A 47 7.40 4.26 -4.63
N GLY A 48 6.59 5.27 -4.94
CA GLY A 48 6.36 5.80 -6.29
C GLY A 48 7.01 7.16 -6.54
N ASP A 49 8.22 7.41 -6.01
CA ASP A 49 8.97 8.65 -6.21
C ASP A 49 8.18 9.91 -5.84
N SER A 50 7.55 9.89 -4.67
CA SER A 50 6.69 10.98 -4.18
C SER A 50 5.43 11.21 -5.01
N HIS A 51 4.99 10.24 -5.82
CA HIS A 51 3.71 10.27 -6.53
C HIS A 51 2.86 9.04 -6.19
N LEU A 52 1.58 9.27 -5.87
CA LEU A 52 0.65 8.18 -5.66
C LEU A 52 0.10 7.73 -7.01
N THR A 53 0.54 6.58 -7.50
CA THR A 53 0.14 5.99 -8.77
C THR A 53 -0.44 4.59 -8.54
N TYR A 54 -1.04 4.00 -9.57
CA TYR A 54 -1.54 2.62 -9.51
C TYR A 54 -0.46 1.58 -9.86
N ARG A 55 0.73 2.03 -10.29
CA ARG A 55 1.86 1.17 -10.69
C ARG A 55 3.19 1.87 -10.45
N VAL A 56 4.16 1.12 -9.97
CA VAL A 56 5.55 1.55 -9.76
C VAL A 56 6.50 0.49 -10.30
N GLU A 57 7.76 0.84 -10.51
CA GLU A 57 8.81 -0.16 -10.77
C GLU A 57 8.94 -1.07 -9.55
N HIS A 58 9.12 -2.38 -9.77
CA HIS A 58 9.22 -3.31 -8.68
C HIS A 58 10.57 -3.09 -7.97
N PRO A 59 10.59 -2.87 -6.63
CA PRO A 59 11.79 -2.42 -5.92
C PRO A 59 12.96 -3.42 -5.97
N CYS A 60 12.67 -4.68 -6.28
CA CYS A 60 13.67 -5.74 -6.41
C CYS A 60 13.90 -6.21 -7.87
N ASP A 61 13.25 -5.59 -8.85
CA ASP A 61 13.27 -6.02 -10.27
C ASP A 61 12.76 -4.91 -11.21
N CYS A 62 13.68 -4.12 -11.78
CA CYS A 62 13.32 -2.95 -12.62
C CYS A 62 12.58 -3.32 -13.92
N ASP A 63 12.66 -4.57 -14.38
CA ASP A 63 11.94 -5.03 -15.58
C ASP A 63 10.46 -5.33 -15.31
N ARG A 64 10.03 -5.17 -14.05
CA ARG A 64 8.69 -5.57 -13.60
C ARG A 64 7.97 -4.41 -12.94
N LEU A 65 6.66 -4.45 -13.08
CA LEU A 65 5.76 -3.52 -12.40
C LEU A 65 5.21 -4.14 -11.12
N LEU A 66 5.11 -3.32 -10.09
CA LEU A 66 4.35 -3.57 -8.88
C LEU A 66 3.08 -2.72 -8.92
N PHE A 67 1.92 -3.36 -8.83
CA PHE A 67 0.64 -2.67 -8.83
C PHE A 67 0.24 -2.26 -7.41
N LEU A 68 -0.23 -1.03 -7.25
CA LEU A 68 -0.68 -0.48 -5.98
C LEU A 68 -2.20 -0.35 -5.97
N SER A 69 -2.82 -0.75 -4.87
CA SER A 69 -4.26 -0.64 -4.70
C SER A 69 -4.66 -0.46 -3.25
N PHE A 70 -5.80 0.19 -3.04
CA PHE A 70 -6.43 0.30 -1.73
C PHE A 70 -7.58 -0.70 -1.62
N ASP A 71 -7.80 -1.25 -0.43
CA ASP A 71 -8.93 -2.14 -0.17
C ASP A 71 -10.27 -1.41 -0.43
N PRO A 72 -11.08 -1.89 -1.41
CA PRO A 72 -12.35 -1.27 -1.76
C PRO A 72 -13.36 -1.27 -0.61
N CYS A 73 -13.26 -2.21 0.35
CA CYS A 73 -14.20 -2.32 1.46
C CYS A 73 -14.21 -1.06 2.35
N HIS A 74 -13.04 -0.41 2.50
CA HIS A 74 -12.93 0.83 3.27
C HIS A 74 -13.43 2.07 2.51
N VAL A 75 -13.35 2.06 1.17
CA VAL A 75 -13.91 3.12 0.33
C VAL A 75 -15.43 3.06 0.35
N LEU A 76 -16.00 1.86 0.17
CA LEU A 76 -17.45 1.65 0.20
C LEU A 76 -18.07 2.01 1.55
N LYS A 77 -17.42 1.63 2.66
CA LYS A 77 -17.87 2.03 4.00
C LYS A 77 -17.85 3.54 4.21
N LYS A 78 -16.81 4.25 3.74
CA LYS A 78 -16.74 5.72 3.83
C LYS A 78 -17.81 6.40 2.97
N MET A 79 -18.03 5.92 1.75
CA MET A 79 -19.09 6.41 0.87
C MET A 79 -20.47 6.23 1.51
N LEU A 80 -20.73 5.06 2.09
CA LEU A 80 -21.98 4.79 2.80
C LEU A 80 -22.19 5.73 3.99
N ILE A 81 -21.15 5.98 4.80
CA ILE A 81 -21.24 6.91 5.93
C ILE A 81 -21.50 8.35 5.45
N LEU A 82 -20.82 8.81 4.41
CA LEU A 82 -21.03 10.15 3.84
C LEU A 82 -22.44 10.30 3.26
N PHE A 83 -22.94 9.28 2.58
CA PHE A 83 -24.31 9.24 2.07
C PHE A 83 -25.33 9.33 3.21
N LEU A 84 -25.17 8.50 4.26
CA LEU A 84 -26.05 8.48 5.42
C LEU A 84 -25.96 9.75 6.29
N ALA A 85 -24.81 10.43 6.30
CA ALA A 85 -24.61 11.67 7.05
C ALA A 85 -25.17 12.91 6.34
N HIS A 86 -25.58 12.79 5.08
CA HIS A 86 -26.16 13.89 4.29
C HIS A 86 -27.70 13.82 4.21
N ASP A 87 -28.30 12.82 4.85
CA ASP A 87 -29.72 12.78 5.19
C ASP A 87 -29.90 13.38 6.61
N PHE A 88 -30.67 14.47 6.69
CA PHE A 88 -31.02 15.36 7.83
C PHE A 88 -30.21 16.66 8.00
#